data_AF-A0A2S3U3I5-F1
#
_entry.id   AF-A0A2S3U3I5-F1
#
_cell.length_a   1.000
_cell.length_b   1.000
_cell.length_c   1.000
_cell.angle_alpha   90.00
_cell.angle_beta   90.00
_cell.angle_gamma   90.00
#
_symmetry.space_group_name_H-M   'P 1'
#
loop_
_entity.id
_entity.type
_entity.pdbx_description
1 polymer ?
#
loop_
_entity_poly.entity_id
_entity_poly.type
_entity_poly.pdbx_seq_one_letter_code
_entity_poly.pdbx_strand_id
1 'polypeptide(L)'
;MKPRGYEEIGDDAQMLLAALQHQADHALPFWDKSDPDDIRNYFGISKSQFKRAVGNLLKQRLISQQPGEIKLLENADEQADD
;
A
#
# COMPACT_ATOMS: atom_id res chain seq x y z
N MET A 1 -2.92 -16.54 23.40
CA MET A 1 -3.85 -16.89 22.31
C MET A 1 -4.34 -15.58 21.69
N LYS A 2 -3.77 -15.14 20.56
CA LYS A 2 -4.30 -14.03 19.75
C LYS A 2 -4.69 -14.66 18.40
N PRO A 3 -5.96 -14.67 18.00
CA PRO A 3 -6.32 -15.12 16.66
C PRO A 3 -5.95 -13.97 15.73
N ARG A 4 -4.82 -14.09 15.04
CA ARG A 4 -4.50 -13.18 13.96
C ARG A 4 -4.25 -14.03 12.75
N GLY A 5 -5.35 -14.42 12.10
CA GLY A 5 -5.34 -14.66 10.66
C GLY A 5 -5.03 -13.36 9.94
N TYR A 6 -3.86 -12.78 10.24
CA TYR A 6 -3.24 -11.78 9.38
C TYR A 6 -2.75 -12.60 8.20
N GLU A 7 -3.44 -12.48 7.06
CA GLU A 7 -2.85 -12.85 5.79
C GLU A 7 -1.49 -12.16 5.74
N GLU A 8 -0.41 -12.93 5.51
CA GLU A 8 0.91 -12.35 5.26
C GLU A 8 0.77 -11.23 4.23
N ILE A 9 1.23 -10.02 4.60
CA ILE A 9 1.36 -8.94 3.64
C ILE A 9 2.42 -9.39 2.64
N GLY A 10 2.03 -9.65 1.39
CA GLY A 10 2.98 -10.06 0.36
C GLY A 10 3.99 -8.95 0.02
N ASP A 11 5.14 -9.34 -0.54
CA ASP A 11 6.28 -8.45 -0.80
C ASP A 11 5.91 -7.12 -1.50
N ASP A 12 5.08 -7.18 -2.54
CA ASP A 12 4.64 -5.98 -3.28
C ASP A 12 3.84 -4.99 -2.38
N ALA A 13 3.06 -5.52 -1.43
CA ALA A 13 2.29 -4.71 -0.49
C ALA A 13 3.18 -4.12 0.61
N GLN A 14 4.17 -4.88 1.10
CA GLN A 14 5.16 -4.36 2.04
C GLN A 14 5.98 -3.22 1.42
N MET A 15 6.41 -3.40 0.17
CA MET A 15 7.12 -2.37 -0.58
C MET A 15 6.29 -1.09 -0.72
N LEU A 16 5.00 -1.21 -1.10
CA LEU A 16 4.10 -0.04 -1.20
C LEU A 16 3.91 0.67 0.14
N LEU A 17 3.76 -0.10 1.21
CA LEU A 17 3.60 0.43 2.57
C LEU A 17 4.83 1.21 3.00
N ALA A 18 6.03 0.64 2.80
CA ALA A 18 7.29 1.30 3.08
C ALA A 18 7.47 2.58 2.24
N ALA A 19 7.08 2.55 0.96
CA ALA A 19 7.11 3.73 0.10
C ALA A 19 6.22 4.87 0.64
N LEU A 20 5.02 4.55 1.13
CA LEU A 20 4.11 5.51 1.77
C LEU A 20 4.69 6.05 3.09
N GLN A 21 5.23 5.19 3.94
CA GLN A 21 5.84 5.60 5.22
C GLN A 21 7.01 6.56 5.03
N HIS A 22 7.77 6.43 3.94
CA HIS A 22 8.88 7.33 3.63
C HIS A 22 8.44 8.68 3.01
N GLN A 23 7.20 8.83 2.55
CA GLN A 23 6.70 10.12 2.07
C GLN A 23 6.37 11.03 3.25
N ALA A 24 6.71 12.33 3.12
CA ALA A 24 6.47 13.31 4.18
C ALA A 24 4.98 13.54 4.49
N ASP A 25 4.10 13.34 3.49
CA ASP A 25 2.64 13.45 3.61
C ASP A 25 1.95 12.08 3.73
N HIS A 26 2.73 11.01 3.79
CA HIS A 26 2.31 9.61 3.73
C HIS A 26 1.36 9.29 2.57
N ALA A 27 1.48 10.02 1.46
CA ALA A 27 0.64 9.86 0.29
C ALA A 27 1.48 9.63 -0.97
N LEU A 28 0.94 8.87 -1.91
CA LEU A 28 1.53 8.67 -3.23
C LEU A 28 0.48 9.01 -4.30
N PRO A 29 0.85 9.72 -5.38
CA PRO A 29 -0.06 10.14 -6.45
C PRO A 29 -0.38 8.97 -7.41
N PHE A 30 -0.68 7.80 -6.85
CA PHE A 30 -1.00 6.58 -7.57
C PHE A 30 -2.32 5.99 -7.07
N TRP A 31 -3.12 5.47 -7.99
CA TRP A 31 -4.38 4.80 -7.70
C TRP A 31 -4.73 3.79 -8.80
N ASP A 32 -5.89 3.16 -8.72
CA ASP A 32 -6.31 2.09 -9.64
C ASP A 32 -6.32 2.50 -11.13
N LYS A 33 -6.49 3.80 -11.41
CA LYS A 33 -6.48 4.37 -12.77
C LYS A 33 -5.13 4.94 -13.21
N SER A 34 -4.09 4.92 -12.38
CA SER A 34 -2.74 5.37 -12.77
C SER A 34 -2.20 4.60 -13.97
N ASP A 35 -1.36 5.26 -14.77
CA ASP A 35 -0.81 4.66 -15.98
C ASP A 35 0.04 3.42 -15.66
N PRO A 36 -0.07 2.31 -16.41
CA PRO A 36 0.74 1.13 -16.18
C PRO A 36 2.25 1.37 -16.27
N ASP A 37 2.70 2.27 -17.17
CA ASP A 37 4.11 2.57 -17.35
C ASP A 37 4.62 3.45 -16.21
N ASP A 38 3.83 4.41 -15.72
CA ASP A 38 4.18 5.18 -14.52
C ASP A 38 4.32 4.27 -13.28
N ILE A 39 3.40 3.32 -13.10
CA ILE A 39 3.47 2.33 -12.02
C ILE A 39 4.74 1.49 -12.14
N ARG A 40 5.07 1.02 -13.34
CA ARG A 40 6.26 0.21 -13.57
C ARG A 40 7.54 1.02 -13.33
N ASN A 41 7.59 2.26 -13.80
CA ASN A 41 8.76 3.12 -13.67
C ASN A 41 9.03 3.49 -12.21
N TYR A 42 7.97 3.73 -11.42
CA TYR A 42 8.09 4.12 -10.02
C TYR A 42 8.29 2.93 -9.07
N PHE A 43 7.48 1.88 -9.20
CA PHE A 43 7.48 0.75 -8.27
C PHE A 43 8.22 -0.50 -8.77
N GLY A 44 8.63 -0.54 -10.04
CA GLY A 44 9.28 -1.73 -10.63
C GLY A 44 8.34 -2.93 -10.85
N ILE A 45 7.03 -2.79 -10.59
CA ILE A 45 6.03 -3.86 -10.69
C ILE A 45 4.97 -3.56 -11.75
N SER A 46 4.25 -4.60 -12.19
CA SER A 46 3.12 -4.40 -13.11
C SER A 46 1.91 -3.73 -12.43
N LYS A 47 1.04 -3.09 -13.21
CA LYS A 47 -0.25 -2.56 -12.71
C LYS A 47 -1.13 -3.63 -12.03
N SER A 48 -1.06 -4.88 -12.50
CA SER A 48 -1.77 -5.99 -11.88
C SER A 48 -1.25 -6.31 -10.48
N GLN A 49 0.08 -6.32 -10.30
CA GLN A 49 0.73 -6.48 -9.00
C GLN A 49 0.42 -5.30 -8.08
N PHE A 50 0.53 -4.07 -8.58
CA PHE A 50 0.18 -2.86 -7.84
C PHE A 50 -1.26 -2.91 -7.32
N LYS A 51 -2.24 -3.28 -8.16
CA LYS A 51 -3.64 -3.41 -7.73
C LYS A 51 -3.84 -4.50 -6.68
N ARG A 52 -3.10 -5.61 -6.75
CA ARG A 52 -3.14 -6.66 -5.71
C ARG A 52 -2.57 -6.16 -4.40
N ALA A 53 -1.43 -5.47 -4.44
CA ALA A 53 -0.79 -4.87 -3.27
C ALA A 53 -1.70 -3.85 -2.58
N VAL A 54 -2.21 -2.87 -3.34
CA VAL A 54 -3.20 -1.90 -2.84
C VAL A 54 -4.43 -2.60 -2.27
N GLY A 55 -4.98 -3.60 -2.95
CA GLY A 55 -6.13 -4.36 -2.48
C GLY A 55 -5.87 -5.09 -1.15
N ASN A 56 -4.68 -5.65 -0.97
CA ASN A 56 -4.26 -6.28 0.29
C ASN A 56 -4.18 -5.24 1.42
N LEU A 57 -3.51 -4.10 1.18
CA LEU A 57 -3.38 -3.02 2.17
C LEU A 57 -4.74 -2.40 2.55
N LEU A 58 -5.66 -2.24 1.60
CA LEU A 58 -7.03 -1.76 1.84
C LEU A 58 -7.82 -2.74 2.72
N LYS A 59 -7.73 -4.05 2.46
CA LYS A 59 -8.39 -5.09 3.28
C LYS A 59 -7.88 -5.08 4.72
N GLN A 60 -6.58 -4.83 4.90
CA GLN A 60 -5.95 -4.72 6.22
C GLN A 60 -6.14 -3.34 6.86
N ARG A 61 -6.82 -2.41 6.18
CA ARG A 61 -7.06 -1.04 6.64
C ARG A 61 -5.78 -0.28 6.99
N LEU A 62 -4.70 -0.54 6.25
CA LEU A 62 -3.42 0.14 6.41
C LEU A 62 -3.35 1.42 5.57
N ILE A 63 -4.11 1.47 4.47
CA ILE A 63 -4.18 2.62 3.58
C ILE A 63 -5.63 2.98 3.26
N SER A 64 -5.82 4.20 2.75
CA SER A 64 -7.01 4.62 2.02
C SER A 64 -6.65 4.92 0.58
N GLN A 65 -7.63 4.79 -0.31
CA GLN A 65 -7.49 5.19 -1.71
C GLN A 65 -8.55 6.24 -2.05
N GLN A 66 -8.14 7.30 -2.71
CA GLN A 66 -9.00 8.35 -3.25
C GLN A 66 -8.67 8.57 -4.73
N PRO A 67 -9.55 9.23 -5.51
CA PRO A 67 -9.23 9.62 -6.86
C PRO A 67 -7.95 10.45 -6.93
N GLY A 68 -6.89 9.86 -7.50
CA GLY A 68 -5.59 10.50 -7.69
C GLY A 68 -4.51 10.06 -6.71
N GLU A 69 -4.84 9.42 -5.58
CA GLU A 69 -3.83 9.06 -4.56
C GLU A 69 -4.18 7.85 -3.69
N ILE A 70 -3.14 7.26 -3.11
CA ILE A 70 -3.23 6.36 -1.96
C ILE A 70 -2.52 7.02 -0.77
N LYS A 71 -3.06 6.81 0.42
CA LYS A 71 -2.55 7.45 1.65
C LYS A 71 -2.53 6.48 2.81
N LEU A 72 -1.47 6.51 3.61
CA LEU A 72 -1.36 5.75 4.85
C LEU A 72 -2.45 6.17 5.85
N LEU A 73 -2.99 5.21 6.59
CA LEU A 73 -3.90 5.47 7.71
C LEU A 73 -3.12 5.47 9.02
N GLU A 74 -3.48 6.35 9.97
CA GLU A 74 -2.81 6.50 11.27
C GLU A 74 -2.72 5.19 12.08
N ASN A 75 -3.67 4.25 11.88
CA ASN A 75 -3.67 2.93 12.54
C ASN A 75 -2.60 1.96 12.01
N ALA A 76 -1.85 2.33 10.96
CA ALA A 76 -0.80 1.50 10.38
C ALA A 76 0.53 1.63 11.16
N ASP A 77 0.81 2.80 11.73
CA ASP A 77 2.07 3.05 12.44
C ASP A 77 2.14 2.28 13.77
N GLU A 78 1.02 2.11 14.46
CA GLU A 78 0.94 1.33 15.72
C GLU A 78 1.22 -0.18 15.53
N GLN A 79 1.25 -0.68 14.29
CA GLN A 79 1.50 -2.11 14.01
C GLN A 79 2.97 -2.42 13.74
N ALA A 80 3.85 -1.42 13.62
CA ALA A 80 5.28 -1.61 13.37
C ALA A 80 6.12 -1.78 14.67
N ASP A 81 5.54 -1.49 15.83
CA ASP A 81 6.23 -1.44 17.13
C ASP A 81 5.93 -2.64 18.06
N ASP A 82 5.21 -3.67 17.61
CA ASP A 82 4.80 -4.86 18.42
C ASP A 82 5.45 -6.18 17.92
#